data_AF-A0A1M4VAJ6-F1
#
_entry.id   AF-A0A1M4VAJ6-F1
#
_cell.length_a   1.000
_cell.length_b   1.000
_cell.length_c   1.000
_cell.angle_alpha   90.00
_cell.angle_beta   90.00
_cell.angle_gamma   90.00
#
_symmetry.space_group_name_H-M   'P 1'
#
loop_
_entity.id
_entity.type
_entity.pdbx_description
1 polymer ?
#
loop_
_entity_poly.entity_id
_entity_poly.type
_entity_poly.pdbx_seq_one_letter_code
_entity_poly.pdbx_strand_id
1 'polypeptide(L)'
;MSRVKPEAIWQHDKVLPYILTRLKDKISEITAVEKILLFGSRGRLPVERWNELEGKDWDVLVQAQCKLKNARVLLDEEYHLDLLVLDESQAKKFIENMTTKELFPINELECLTTKNKENGKI
;
A
#
# COMPACT_ATOMS: atom_id res chain seq x y z
N MET A 1 -5.42 -7.41 18.48
CA MET A 1 -6.26 -6.43 17.77
C MET A 1 -5.48 -5.12 17.67
N SER A 2 -5.36 -4.51 16.48
CA SER A 2 -4.74 -3.18 16.35
C SER A 2 -5.54 -2.17 17.15
N ARG A 3 -4.86 -1.35 17.96
CA ARG A 3 -5.47 -0.26 18.73
C ARG A 3 -5.67 0.90 17.78
N VAL A 4 -6.93 1.28 17.54
CA VAL A 4 -7.25 2.49 16.77
C VAL A 4 -6.57 3.68 17.45
N LYS A 5 -5.68 4.37 16.72
CA LYS A 5 -5.07 5.63 17.15
C LYS A 5 -5.83 6.79 16.50
N PRO A 6 -6.63 7.55 17.25
CA PRO A 6 -7.45 8.64 16.69
C PRO A 6 -6.62 9.69 15.96
N GLU A 7 -5.39 9.88 16.41
CA GLU A 7 -4.45 10.89 15.89
C GLU A 7 -3.84 10.51 14.54
N ALA A 8 -3.91 9.24 14.15
CA ALA A 8 -3.28 8.77 12.92
C ALA A 8 -4.21 8.91 11.71
N ILE A 9 -3.61 9.05 10.54
CA ILE A 9 -4.29 9.16 9.25
C ILE A 9 -4.50 7.76 8.68
N TRP A 10 -5.76 7.43 8.42
CA TRP A 10 -6.20 6.10 7.93
C TRP A 10 -6.95 6.19 6.60
N GLN A 11 -7.43 7.39 6.26
CA GLN A 11 -8.36 7.61 5.16
C GLN A 11 -7.68 7.40 3.81
N HIS A 12 -8.32 6.63 2.93
CA HIS A 12 -7.73 6.14 1.68
C HIS A 12 -7.31 7.27 0.74
N ASP A 13 -8.08 8.36 0.73
CA ASP A 13 -7.82 9.59 -0.03
C ASP A 13 -6.55 10.32 0.43
N LYS A 14 -6.09 10.09 1.66
CA LYS A 14 -4.84 10.67 2.19
C LYS A 14 -3.66 9.70 2.16
N VAL A 15 -3.91 8.43 2.48
CA VAL A 15 -2.85 7.42 2.59
C VAL A 15 -2.33 6.97 1.21
N LEU A 16 -3.20 6.80 0.21
CA LEU A 16 -2.76 6.39 -1.12
C LEU A 16 -1.81 7.40 -1.78
N PRO A 17 -2.12 8.72 -1.81
CA PRO A 17 -1.17 9.71 -2.32
C PRO A 17 0.15 9.68 -1.56
N TYR A 18 0.14 9.54 -0.23
CA TYR A 18 1.36 9.44 0.55
C TYR A 18 2.23 8.24 0.13
N ILE A 19 1.64 7.06 -0.04
CA ILE A 19 2.34 5.84 -0.48
C ILE A 19 2.95 6.03 -1.88
N LEU A 20 2.13 6.51 -2.82
CA LEU A 20 2.50 6.59 -4.24
C LEU A 20 3.46 7.75 -4.59
N THR A 21 3.53 8.76 -3.72
CA THR A 21 4.40 9.93 -3.87
C THR A 21 5.48 9.92 -2.81
N ARG A 22 5.28 10.63 -1.69
CA ARG A 22 6.29 10.90 -0.65
C ARG A 22 7.03 9.65 -0.19
N LEU A 23 6.33 8.56 0.10
CA LEU A 23 6.99 7.34 0.57
C LEU A 23 7.82 6.70 -0.55
N LYS A 24 7.26 6.59 -1.75
CA LYS A 24 7.98 6.08 -2.91
C LYS A 24 9.23 6.91 -3.19
N ASP A 25 9.10 8.24 -3.20
CA ASP A 25 10.19 9.16 -3.49
C ASP A 25 11.32 9.03 -2.47
N LYS A 26 10.99 8.97 -1.16
CA LYS A 26 11.98 8.70 -0.09
C LYS A 26 12.72 7.38 -0.28
N ILE A 27 12.03 6.33 -0.74
CA ILE A 27 12.69 5.03 -1.01
C ILE A 27 13.54 5.14 -2.28
N SER A 28 13.02 5.81 -3.32
CA SER A 28 13.68 6.05 -4.61
C SER A 28 14.99 6.85 -4.48
N GLU A 29 15.13 7.70 -3.46
CA GLU A 29 16.39 8.36 -3.13
C GLU A 29 17.50 7.38 -2.71
N ILE A 30 17.12 6.19 -2.22
CA ILE A 30 18.04 5.17 -1.69
C ILE A 30 18.19 4.00 -2.66
N THR A 31 17.09 3.55 -3.27
CA THR A 31 17.03 2.37 -4.13
C THR A 31 15.86 2.44 -5.10
N ALA A 32 16.01 1.87 -6.29
CA ALA A 32 14.93 1.86 -7.27
C ALA A 32 13.71 1.07 -6.75
N VAL A 33 12.56 1.74 -6.70
CA VAL A 33 11.27 1.10 -6.40
C VAL A 33 10.75 0.43 -7.66
N GLU A 34 10.62 -0.88 -7.61
CA GLU A 34 10.17 -1.70 -8.73
C GLU A 34 8.67 -1.96 -8.67
N LYS A 35 8.14 -2.25 -7.47
CA LYS A 35 6.71 -2.47 -7.23
C LYS A 35 6.26 -1.96 -5.88
N ILE A 36 5.00 -1.54 -5.80
CA ILE A 36 4.32 -1.25 -4.54
C ILE A 36 3.05 -2.10 -4.48
N LEU A 37 2.92 -2.86 -3.40
CA LEU A 37 1.84 -3.82 -3.18
C LEU A 37 1.14 -3.51 -1.85
N LEU A 38 -0.18 -3.51 -1.86
CA LEU A 38 -0.98 -3.64 -0.64
C LEU A 38 -1.21 -5.12 -0.36
N PHE A 39 -0.98 -5.53 0.88
CA PHE A 39 -1.36 -6.87 1.36
C PHE A 39 -2.35 -6.74 2.51
N GLY A 40 -2.56 -7.83 3.25
CA GLY A 40 -3.44 -7.80 4.41
C GLY A 40 -4.89 -7.49 4.05
N SER A 41 -5.57 -6.70 4.89
CA SER A 41 -7.01 -6.45 4.75
C SER A 41 -7.35 -5.70 3.45
N ARG A 42 -6.53 -4.72 3.06
CA ARG A 42 -6.74 -3.90 1.84
C ARG A 42 -6.35 -4.64 0.55
N GLY A 43 -5.40 -5.58 0.63
CA GLY A 43 -5.11 -6.52 -0.45
C GLY A 43 -6.27 -7.49 -0.71
N ARG A 44 -6.96 -7.96 0.34
CA ARG A 44 -8.07 -8.94 0.22
C ARG A 44 -9.43 -8.35 -0.16
N LEU A 45 -9.82 -7.22 0.44
CA LEU A 45 -11.15 -6.65 0.22
C LEU A 45 -11.20 -5.78 -1.03
N PRO A 46 -12.27 -5.82 -1.84
CA PRO A 46 -12.47 -4.90 -2.96
C PRO A 46 -12.54 -3.43 -2.46
N VAL A 47 -12.17 -2.46 -3.32
CA VAL A 47 -11.99 -1.05 -2.92
C VAL A 47 -13.29 -0.43 -2.38
N GLU A 48 -14.42 -0.84 -2.93
CA GLU A 48 -15.76 -0.41 -2.54
C GLU A 48 -16.08 -0.71 -1.07
N ARG A 49 -15.40 -1.71 -0.48
CA ARG A 49 -15.57 -2.15 0.91
C ARG A 49 -14.49 -1.63 1.84
N TRP A 50 -13.61 -0.76 1.36
CA TRP A 50 -12.52 -0.25 2.19
C TRP A 50 -12.99 0.72 3.29
N ASN A 51 -14.21 1.24 3.22
CA ASN A 51 -14.87 1.94 4.33
C ASN A 51 -14.99 1.05 5.58
N GLU A 52 -15.11 -0.26 5.44
CA GLU A 52 -15.12 -1.23 6.56
C GLU A 52 -13.75 -1.32 7.27
N LEU A 53 -12.70 -0.76 6.67
CA LEU A 53 -11.32 -0.77 7.16
C LEU A 53 -10.90 0.57 7.77
N GLU A 54 -11.86 1.45 8.08
CA GLU A 54 -11.58 2.68 8.80
C GLU A 54 -10.91 2.38 10.15
N GLY A 55 -9.86 3.13 10.48
CA GLY A 55 -9.05 2.91 11.69
C GLY A 55 -8.19 1.63 11.68
N LYS A 56 -8.06 0.94 10.53
CA LYS A 56 -7.16 -0.22 10.36
C LYS A 56 -5.86 0.16 9.68
N ASP A 57 -4.78 -0.44 10.16
CA ASP A 57 -3.41 -0.30 9.64
C ASP A 57 -3.33 -0.59 8.13
N TRP A 58 -2.38 0.06 7.47
CA TRP A 58 -2.06 -0.19 6.07
C TRP A 58 -0.86 -1.11 5.96
N ASP A 59 -1.09 -2.30 5.43
CA ASP A 59 -0.04 -3.28 5.16
C ASP A 59 0.55 -3.02 3.76
N VAL A 60 1.78 -2.50 3.69
CA VAL A 60 2.42 -2.08 2.43
C VAL A 60 3.77 -2.75 2.24
N LEU A 61 3.93 -3.39 1.09
CA LEU A 61 5.19 -3.96 0.65
C LEU A 61 5.71 -3.17 -0.55
N VAL A 62 6.95 -2.71 -0.46
CA VAL A 62 7.69 -2.10 -1.55
C VAL A 62 8.76 -3.09 -1.99
N GLN A 63 8.65 -3.58 -3.22
CA GLN A 63 9.73 -4.29 -3.88
C GLN A 63 10.72 -3.27 -4.42
N ALA A 64 11.97 -3.37 -4.00
CA ALA A 64 13.04 -2.50 -4.45
C ALA A 64 14.25 -3.31 -4.88
N GLN A 65 15.14 -2.70 -5.67
CA GLN A 65 16.34 -3.35 -6.17
C GLN A 65 17.25 -3.89 -5.04
N CYS A 66 17.22 -3.25 -3.86
CA CYS A 66 17.91 -3.73 -2.68
C CYS A 66 17.08 -3.58 -1.40
N LYS A 67 17.38 -4.43 -0.41
CA LYS A 67 16.70 -4.44 0.89
C LYS A 67 17.11 -3.24 1.76
N LEU A 68 16.14 -2.68 2.48
CA LEU A 68 16.38 -1.67 3.52
C LEU A 68 16.15 -2.24 4.93
N LYS A 69 17.13 -2.09 5.83
CA LYS A 69 17.02 -2.56 7.23
C LYS A 69 16.14 -1.67 8.12
N ASN A 70 16.01 -0.38 7.80
CA ASN A 70 15.34 0.62 8.66
C ASN A 70 14.10 1.23 7.99
N ALA A 71 13.30 0.41 7.30
CA ALA A 71 12.13 0.89 6.55
C ALA A 71 11.14 1.69 7.42
N ARG A 72 10.99 1.35 8.71
CA ARG A 72 10.11 2.11 9.63
C ARG A 72 10.49 3.58 9.78
N VAL A 73 11.76 3.94 9.62
CA VAL A 73 12.24 5.33 9.71
C VAL A 73 11.81 6.16 8.48
N LEU A 74 11.41 5.50 7.39
CA LEU A 74 10.94 6.18 6.18
C LEU A 74 9.48 6.66 6.31
N LEU A 75 8.78 6.20 7.36
CA LEU A 75 7.40 6.51 7.64
C LEU A 75 7.25 7.84 8.35
N ASP A 76 6.21 8.57 7.98
CA ASP A 76 5.74 9.74 8.69
C ASP A 76 4.85 9.29 9.85
N GLU A 77 5.09 9.79 11.07
CA GLU A 77 4.48 9.31 12.32
C GLU A 77 2.96 9.52 12.35
N GLU A 78 2.45 10.45 11.53
CA GLU A 78 1.03 10.70 11.35
C GLU A 78 0.31 9.58 10.58
N TYR A 79 1.03 8.76 9.79
CA TYR A 79 0.43 7.72 8.95
C TYR A 79 0.60 6.34 9.60
N HIS A 80 -0.52 5.63 9.81
CA HIS A 80 -0.46 4.30 10.41
C HIS A 80 -0.30 3.20 9.36
N LEU A 81 0.95 2.94 9.01
CA LEU A 81 1.34 2.04 7.95
C LEU A 81 2.42 1.07 8.42
N ASP A 82 2.25 -0.21 8.13
CA ASP A 82 3.25 -1.25 8.30
C ASP A 82 4.00 -1.43 6.97
N LEU A 83 5.23 -0.94 6.92
CA LEU A 83 6.08 -0.97 5.73
C LEU A 83 7.08 -2.13 5.74
N LEU A 84 7.07 -2.90 4.67
CA LEU A 84 8.12 -3.84 4.31
C LEU A 84 8.81 -3.37 3.03
N VAL A 85 10.14 -3.27 3.04
CA VAL A 85 10.93 -3.01 1.83
C VAL A 85 11.84 -4.20 1.58
N LEU A 86 11.58 -4.94 0.50
CA LEU A 86 12.21 -6.23 0.18
C LEU A 86 12.78 -6.23 -1.23
N ASP A 87 13.80 -7.06 -1.46
CA ASP A 87 14.21 -7.40 -2.82
C ASP A 87 13.21 -8.34 -3.50
N GLU A 88 13.31 -8.49 -4.83
CA GLU A 88 12.42 -9.34 -5.63
C GLU A 88 12.26 -10.76 -5.06
N SER A 89 13.38 -11.39 -4.67
CA SER A 89 13.37 -12.77 -4.20
C SER A 89 12.60 -12.94 -2.90
N GLN A 90 12.73 -11.98 -1.98
CA GLN A 90 12.03 -11.96 -0.69
C GLN A 90 10.57 -11.54 -0.87
N ALA A 91 10.30 -10.53 -1.70
CA ALA A 91 8.96 -10.08 -2.01
C ALA A 91 8.13 -11.22 -2.59
N LYS A 92 8.66 -11.95 -3.59
CA LYS A 92 7.99 -13.09 -4.21
C LYS A 92 7.64 -14.19 -3.20
N LYS A 93 8.59 -14.55 -2.32
CA LYS A 93 8.35 -15.55 -1.26
C LYS A 93 7.32 -15.07 -0.23
N PHE A 94 7.34 -13.78 0.11
CA PHE A 94 6.42 -13.21 1.10
C PHE A 94 4.97 -13.24 0.59
N ILE A 95 4.75 -12.91 -0.68
CA ILE A 95 3.41 -12.79 -1.25
C ILE A 95 2.87 -14.07 -1.91
N GLU A 96 3.66 -15.15 -1.97
CA GLU A 96 3.36 -16.36 -2.76
C GLU A 96 1.97 -16.94 -2.54
N ASN A 97 1.43 -16.84 -1.32
CA ASN A 97 0.11 -17.35 -0.94
C ASN A 97 -0.83 -16.25 -0.42
N MET A 98 -0.58 -14.99 -0.77
CA MET A 98 -1.36 -13.85 -0.30
C MET A 98 -2.09 -13.17 -1.45
N THR A 99 -3.35 -12.79 -1.22
CA THR A 99 -4.02 -11.82 -2.10
C THR A 99 -3.41 -10.44 -1.86
N THR A 100 -2.85 -9.88 -2.93
CA THR A 100 -2.25 -8.55 -2.93
C THR A 100 -2.96 -7.67 -3.95
N LYS A 101 -2.74 -6.36 -3.85
CA LYS A 101 -3.08 -5.42 -4.90
C LYS A 101 -1.88 -4.59 -5.29
N GLU A 102 -1.60 -4.49 -6.57
CA GLU A 102 -0.50 -3.70 -7.08
C GLU A 102 -0.92 -2.24 -7.25
N LEU A 103 -0.21 -1.33 -6.59
CA LEU A 103 -0.39 0.12 -6.74
C LEU A 103 0.57 0.71 -7.77
N PHE A 104 1.73 0.07 -7.96
CA PHE A 104 2.76 0.50 -8.90
C PHE A 104 3.54 -0.72 -9.41
N PRO A 105 3.85 -0.79 -10.72
CA PRO A 105 3.50 0.20 -11.76
C PRO A 105 2.08 0.08 -12.32
N ILE A 106 1.37 -1.05 -12.14
CA ILE A 106 0.10 -1.33 -12.85
C ILE A 106 -1.09 -0.50 -12.33
N ASN A 107 -1.07 -0.10 -11.06
CA ASN A 107 -2.19 0.53 -10.34
C ASN A 107 -3.55 -0.16 -10.56
N GLU A 108 -3.73 -1.31 -9.91
CA GLU A 108 -4.97 -2.09 -9.92
C GLU A 108 -6.17 -1.37 -9.29
N LEU A 109 -5.96 -0.25 -8.58
CA LEU A 109 -7.05 0.57 -8.05
C LEU A 109 -7.69 1.46 -9.12
N GLU A 110 -6.90 1.98 -10.06
CA GLU A 110 -7.41 2.75 -11.20
C GLU A 110 -8.27 1.89 -12.13
N CYS A 111 -7.89 0.62 -12.32
CA CYS A 111 -8.69 -0.36 -13.05
C CYS A 111 -10.10 -0.59 -12.47
N LEU A 112 -10.32 -0.27 -11.19
CA LEU A 112 -11.63 -0.39 -10.52
C LEU A 112 -12.48 0.87 -10.70
N THR A 113 -11.86 2.05 -10.83
CA THR A 113 -12.58 3.31 -11.04
C THR A 113 -13.15 3.43 -12.45
N THR A 114 -12.48 2.86 -13.47
CA THR A 114 -13.00 2.80 -14.85
C THR A 114 -14.14 1.79 -15.01
N LYS A 115 -14.05 0.60 -14.38
CA LYS A 115 -15.14 -0.39 -14.42
C LYS A 115 -16.43 0.10 -13.77
N ASN A 116 -16.33 0.91 -12.71
CA ASN A 116 -17.50 1.50 -12.06
C ASN A 116 -18.11 2.67 -12.87
N LYS A 117 -17.34 3.33 -13.75
CA LYS A 117 -17.90 4.29 -14.72
C LYS A 117 -18.64 3.59 -15.87
N GLU A 118 -18.18 2.42 -16.32
CA GLU A 118 -18.85 1.69 -17.41
C GLU A 118 -20.12 0.97 -16.95
N ASN A 119 -20.18 0.50 -15.70
CA ASN A 119 -21.38 -0.12 -15.13
C ASN A 119 -22.41 0.88 -14.58
N GLY A 120 -22.05 2.16 -14.48
CA GLY A 120 -22.94 3.26 -14.13
C GLY A 120 -23.48 3.97 -15.36
N LYS A 121 -24.31 3.28 -16.17
CA LYS A 121 -25.25 3.98 -17.05
C LYS A 121 -26.27 4.68 -16.15
N ILE A 122 -26.04 5.98 -15.93
CA ILE A 122 -27.04 6.95 -15.45
C ILE A 122 -28.17 7.03 -16.47
#